data_AF-A0A365H6A9-F1
#
_entry.id   AF-A0A365H6A9-F1
#
_cell.length_a   1.000
_cell.length_b   1.000
_cell.length_c   1.000
_cell.angle_alpha   90.00
_cell.angle_beta   90.00
_cell.angle_gamma   90.00
#
_symmetry.space_group_name_H-M   'P 1'
#
loop_
_entity.id
_entity.type
_entity.pdbx_description
1 polymer ?
#
loop_
_entity_poly.entity_id
_entity_poly.type
_entity_poly.pdbx_seq_one_letter_code
_entity_poly.pdbx_strand_id
1 'polypeptide(L)'
;MIEIVSGAQVLFLTAVLLTACAAKLVVREEPAPAGDEWLLKLRRNRRLAVAVALAEGGLGLALLVSAHPAVRIAVAAWFAAATWVVGELLNRRPDAGCGCFGGLSTARVGRRGLLRAAGCTVAAIASLHASGDGLAIAAGAPAMTGLLVATELALLVMLSPELGALLDRYRAIVPCEARPSPLAETYQTLHASSDWREHRSALRSTEPVDVWREGCWRLLAYPARIGDEELEIVFAVSTEQRHRAVRVALVESETEDSGPTPFRPVLA
;
A
#
# COMPACT_ATOMS: atom_id res chain seq x y z
N MET A 1 -11.00 16.02 -37.61
CA MET A 1 -10.18 14.92 -37.04
C MET A 1 -9.10 15.45 -36.10
N ILE A 2 -8.25 16.40 -36.52
CA ILE A 2 -7.21 17.01 -35.66
C ILE A 2 -7.80 17.65 -34.39
N GLU A 3 -8.87 18.44 -34.52
CA GLU A 3 -9.62 19.03 -33.39
C GLU A 3 -10.16 17.99 -32.38
N ILE A 4 -10.64 16.85 -32.87
CA ILE A 4 -11.16 15.76 -32.02
C ILE A 4 -10.02 15.15 -31.20
N VAL A 5 -8.88 14.90 -31.85
CA VAL A 5 -7.71 14.33 -31.20
C VAL A 5 -7.12 15.30 -30.19
N SER A 6 -6.87 16.55 -30.58
CA SER A 6 -6.29 17.56 -29.69
C SER A 6 -7.21 17.88 -28.50
N GLY A 7 -8.53 17.94 -28.71
CA GLY A 7 -9.51 18.09 -27.65
C GLY A 7 -9.54 16.89 -26.69
N ALA A 8 -9.46 15.66 -27.21
CA ALA A 8 -9.35 14.46 -26.38
C ALA A 8 -8.10 14.50 -25.50
N GLN A 9 -6.95 14.94 -26.03
CA GLN A 9 -5.72 15.05 -25.23
C GLN A 9 -5.87 16.00 -24.04
N VAL A 10 -6.57 17.13 -24.21
CA VAL A 10 -6.83 18.07 -23.10
C VAL A 10 -7.60 17.39 -21.97
N LEU A 11 -8.66 16.64 -22.30
CA LEU A 11 -9.46 15.91 -21.32
C LEU A 11 -8.67 14.77 -20.65
N PHE A 12 -7.93 14.00 -21.45
CA PHE A 12 -7.08 12.93 -20.97
C PHE A 12 -6.02 13.45 -19.98
N LEU A 13 -5.26 14.49 -20.34
CA LEU A 13 -4.22 15.07 -19.48
C LEU A 13 -4.80 15.67 -18.21
N THR A 14 -5.97 16.33 -18.31
CA THR A 14 -6.70 16.84 -17.15
C THR A 14 -7.04 15.72 -16.18
N ALA A 15 -7.62 14.62 -16.68
CA ALA A 15 -7.94 13.46 -15.86
C ALA A 15 -6.69 12.85 -15.21
N VAL A 16 -5.59 12.72 -15.96
CA VAL A 16 -4.33 12.17 -15.44
C VAL A 16 -3.74 13.05 -14.33
N LEU A 17 -3.66 14.37 -14.53
CA LEU A 17 -3.08 15.31 -13.56
C LEU A 17 -3.92 15.41 -12.28
N LEU A 18 -5.25 15.50 -12.40
CA LEU A 18 -6.13 15.55 -11.24
C LEU A 18 -6.12 14.24 -10.45
N THR A 19 -6.10 13.10 -11.15
CA THR A 19 -5.99 11.78 -10.50
C THR A 19 -4.63 11.60 -9.84
N ALA A 20 -3.54 12.07 -10.47
CA ALA A 20 -2.20 12.02 -9.88
C ALA A 20 -2.09 12.90 -8.63
N CYS A 21 -2.67 14.10 -8.65
CA CYS A 21 -2.79 14.98 -7.49
C CYS A 21 -3.57 14.29 -6.35
N ALA A 22 -4.78 13.80 -6.65
CA ALA A 22 -5.62 13.12 -5.67
C ALA A 22 -4.90 11.90 -5.06
N ALA A 23 -4.25 11.08 -5.89
CA ALA A 23 -3.45 9.95 -5.44
C ALA A 23 -2.35 10.37 -4.45
N LYS A 24 -1.58 11.42 -4.77
CA LYS A 24 -0.50 11.92 -3.89
C LYS A 24 -0.99 12.52 -2.58
N LEU A 25 -2.22 13.05 -2.54
CA LEU A 25 -2.80 13.67 -1.35
C LEU A 25 -3.55 12.65 -0.46
N VAL A 26 -4.22 11.67 -1.06
CA VAL A 26 -5.05 10.68 -0.36
C VAL A 26 -4.21 9.50 0.12
N VAL A 27 -3.25 9.05 -0.69
CA VAL A 27 -2.48 7.83 -0.40
C VAL A 27 -1.26 8.20 0.41
N ARG A 28 -1.34 7.90 1.71
CA ARG A 28 -0.26 8.13 2.66
C ARG A 28 0.91 7.20 2.31
N GLU A 29 2.07 7.78 2.01
CA GLU A 29 3.30 7.00 1.90
C GLU A 29 3.63 6.42 3.29
N GLU A 30 3.62 5.09 3.40
CA GLU A 30 4.20 4.45 4.58
C GLU A 30 5.72 4.65 4.55
N PRO A 31 6.35 4.95 5.69
CA PRO A 31 7.79 5.12 5.75
C PRO A 31 8.47 3.82 5.31
N ALA A 32 9.12 3.84 4.15
CA ALA A 32 9.96 2.72 3.72
C ALA A 32 11.04 2.45 4.79
N PRO A 33 11.35 1.17 5.08
CA PRO A 33 12.39 0.81 6.05
C PRO A 33 13.70 1.52 5.71
N ALA A 34 14.42 1.91 6.76
CA ALA A 34 15.65 2.72 6.65
C ALA A 34 16.71 1.96 5.82
N GLY A 35 16.88 2.40 4.58
CA GLY A 35 17.96 1.99 3.68
C GLY A 35 18.42 3.22 2.90
N ASP A 36 19.73 3.41 2.88
CA ASP A 36 20.44 4.63 2.51
C ASP A 36 20.09 5.17 1.12
N GLU A 37 19.74 6.47 1.04
CA GLU A 37 20.31 7.44 0.09
C GLU A 37 19.60 8.82 0.06
N TRP A 38 20.33 9.85 -0.37
CA TRP A 38 19.92 11.25 -0.42
C TRP A 38 18.74 11.56 -1.36
N LEU A 39 18.54 10.78 -2.44
CA LEU A 39 17.37 10.91 -3.34
C LEU A 39 16.07 10.44 -2.67
N LEU A 40 16.15 9.45 -1.78
CA LEU A 40 15.05 9.05 -0.90
C LEU A 40 14.75 10.14 0.14
N LYS A 41 15.75 10.90 0.61
CA LYS A 41 15.50 12.04 1.52
C LYS A 41 14.71 13.18 0.87
N LEU A 42 14.95 13.46 -0.42
CA LEU A 42 14.19 14.49 -1.15
C LEU A 42 12.73 14.05 -1.38
N ARG A 43 12.53 12.78 -1.73
CA ARG A 43 11.20 12.14 -1.87
C ARG A 43 10.45 12.01 -0.54
N ARG A 44 11.19 11.82 0.57
CA ARG A 44 10.67 11.72 1.94
C ARG A 44 10.27 13.09 2.53
N ASN A 45 10.61 14.20 1.87
CA ASN A 45 10.14 15.51 2.30
C ASN A 45 8.68 15.72 1.87
N ARG A 46 7.77 15.46 2.81
CA ARG A 46 6.32 15.67 2.67
C ARG A 46 5.97 17.01 2.01
N ARG A 47 6.75 18.07 2.27
CA ARG A 47 6.51 19.40 1.68
C ARG A 47 6.73 19.39 0.16
N LEU A 48 7.75 18.70 -0.33
CA LEU A 48 8.02 18.57 -1.76
C LEU A 48 6.95 17.69 -2.44
N ALA A 49 6.54 16.59 -1.81
CA ALA A 49 5.46 15.75 -2.34
C ALA A 49 4.13 16.52 -2.46
N VAL A 50 3.78 17.31 -1.44
CA VAL A 50 2.59 18.19 -1.47
C VAL A 50 2.75 19.28 -2.53
N ALA A 51 3.92 19.91 -2.64
CA ALA A 51 4.15 20.95 -3.66
C ALA A 51 4.00 20.39 -5.08
N VAL A 52 4.54 19.20 -5.35
CA VAL A 52 4.36 18.49 -6.63
C VAL A 52 2.89 18.15 -6.88
N ALA A 53 2.17 17.65 -5.87
CA ALA A 53 0.75 17.35 -5.99
C ALA A 53 -0.08 18.61 -6.30
N LEU A 54 0.20 19.71 -5.60
CA LEU A 54 -0.46 21.00 -5.85
C LEU A 54 -0.12 21.56 -7.24
N ALA A 55 1.12 21.39 -7.71
CA ALA A 55 1.51 21.78 -9.06
C ALA A 55 0.75 20.97 -10.12
N GLU A 56 0.67 19.65 -9.96
CA GLU A 56 -0.11 18.78 -10.86
C GLU A 56 -1.61 19.13 -10.84
N GLY A 57 -2.19 19.27 -9.65
CA GLY A 57 -3.59 19.66 -9.48
C GLY A 57 -3.87 21.03 -10.07
N GLY A 58 -2.98 22.00 -9.86
CA GLY A 58 -3.06 23.34 -10.42
C GLY A 58 -3.00 23.34 -11.95
N LEU A 59 -2.09 22.57 -12.55
CA LEU A 59 -1.99 22.41 -14.00
C LEU A 59 -3.23 21.70 -14.58
N GLY A 60 -3.75 20.66 -13.90
CA GLY A 60 -4.97 19.98 -14.31
C GLY A 60 -6.21 20.88 -14.26
N LEU A 61 -6.37 21.65 -13.17
CA LEU A 61 -7.44 22.64 -13.06
C LEU A 61 -7.28 23.75 -14.10
N ALA A 62 -6.06 24.23 -14.34
CA ALA A 62 -5.79 25.25 -15.36
C ALA A 62 -6.16 24.76 -16.76
N LEU A 63 -5.85 23.50 -17.13
CA LEU A 63 -6.31 22.93 -18.41
C LEU A 63 -7.83 22.83 -18.51
N LEU A 64 -8.50 22.55 -17.38
CA LEU A 64 -9.94 22.41 -17.32
C LEU A 64 -10.65 23.74 -17.58
N VAL A 65 -10.13 24.85 -17.04
CA VAL A 65 -10.80 26.17 -17.07
C VAL A 65 -10.16 27.20 -18.00
N SER A 66 -9.01 26.89 -18.61
CA SER A 66 -8.27 27.84 -19.45
C SER A 66 -7.79 27.23 -20.77
N ALA A 67 -8.06 27.93 -21.86
CA ALA A 67 -7.55 27.61 -23.19
C ALA A 67 -6.16 28.21 -23.48
N HIS A 68 -5.52 28.84 -22.49
CA HIS A 68 -4.33 29.65 -22.72
C HIS A 68 -3.12 28.78 -23.14
N PRO A 69 -2.42 29.09 -24.26
CA PRO A 69 -1.27 28.30 -24.72
C PRO A 69 -0.15 28.14 -23.69
N ALA A 70 0.05 29.13 -22.80
CA ALA A 70 1.05 29.05 -21.75
C ALA A 70 0.82 27.87 -20.78
N VAL A 71 -0.44 27.58 -20.44
CA VAL A 71 -0.80 26.43 -19.59
C VAL A 71 -0.41 25.12 -20.28
N ARG A 72 -0.69 25.02 -21.58
CA ARG A 72 -0.39 23.79 -22.35
C ARG A 72 1.10 23.57 -22.54
N ILE A 73 1.86 24.65 -22.78
CA ILE A 73 3.32 24.60 -22.81
C ILE A 73 3.86 24.17 -21.44
N ALA A 74 3.33 24.70 -20.35
CA ALA A 74 3.73 24.30 -19.00
C ALA A 74 3.44 22.82 -18.73
N VAL A 75 2.29 22.30 -19.16
CA VAL A 75 1.94 20.87 -19.07
C VAL A 75 2.87 20.01 -19.92
N ALA A 76 3.16 20.42 -21.16
CA ALA A 76 4.10 19.70 -22.02
C ALA A 76 5.52 19.68 -21.43
N ALA A 77 6.00 20.80 -20.90
CA ALA A 77 7.27 20.88 -20.20
C ALA A 77 7.30 20.00 -18.94
N TRP A 78 6.20 19.98 -18.18
CA TRP A 78 6.06 19.14 -16.99
C TRP A 78 6.18 17.64 -17.32
N PHE A 79 5.44 17.16 -18.32
CA PHE A 79 5.50 15.74 -18.73
C PHE A 79 6.84 15.39 -19.40
N ALA A 80 7.43 16.31 -20.16
CA ALA A 80 8.76 16.11 -20.73
C ALA A 80 9.82 15.98 -19.62
N ALA A 81 9.79 16.83 -18.60
CA ALA A 81 10.66 16.74 -17.43
C ALA A 81 10.43 15.43 -16.66
N ALA A 82 9.18 15.02 -16.47
CA ALA A 82 8.86 13.74 -15.84
C ALA A 82 9.41 12.54 -16.64
N THR A 83 9.28 12.58 -17.98
CA THR A 83 9.81 11.54 -18.88
C THR A 83 11.33 11.48 -18.80
N TRP A 84 11.99 12.64 -18.79
CA TRP A 84 13.44 12.73 -18.60
C TRP A 84 13.87 12.11 -17.27
N VAL A 85 13.23 12.49 -16.16
CA VAL A 85 13.53 11.94 -14.82
C VAL A 85 13.34 10.42 -14.79
N VAL A 86 12.26 9.90 -15.38
CA VAL A 86 12.01 8.45 -15.46
C VAL A 86 13.07 7.75 -16.30
N GLY A 87 13.48 8.35 -17.42
CA GLY A 87 14.56 7.84 -18.26
C GLY A 87 15.91 7.78 -17.53
N GLU A 88 16.22 8.83 -16.77
CA GLU A 88 17.43 8.89 -15.96
C GLU A 88 17.43 7.84 -14.84
N LEU A 89 16.28 7.66 -14.18
CA LEU A 89 16.09 6.62 -13.16
C LEU A 89 16.22 5.22 -13.77
N LEU A 90 15.66 4.98 -14.95
CA LEU A 90 15.80 3.69 -15.63
C LEU A 90 17.27 3.35 -15.92
N ASN A 91 18.09 4.37 -16.24
CA ASN A 91 19.49 4.18 -16.58
C ASN A 91 20.40 4.08 -15.34
N ARG A 92 20.14 4.86 -14.27
CA ARG A 92 21.01 4.93 -13.08
C ARG A 92 20.56 4.04 -11.92
N ARG A 93 19.26 3.80 -11.76
CA ARG A 93 18.64 3.16 -10.58
C ARG A 93 17.34 2.42 -10.97
N PRO A 94 17.41 1.33 -11.75
CA PRO A 94 16.21 0.60 -12.18
C PRO A 94 15.40 0.04 -10.99
N ASP A 95 16.03 -0.15 -9.84
CA ASP A 95 15.37 -0.63 -8.60
C ASP A 95 14.58 0.45 -7.85
N ALA A 96 14.74 1.73 -8.19
CA ALA A 96 13.96 2.81 -7.60
C ALA A 96 12.56 2.90 -8.25
N GLY A 97 11.53 3.21 -7.47
CA GLY A 97 10.19 3.48 -8.01
C GLY A 97 10.06 4.87 -8.62
N CYS A 98 9.22 5.03 -9.65
CA CYS A 98 9.11 6.27 -10.42
C CYS A 98 8.42 7.42 -9.67
N GLY A 99 7.60 7.12 -8.64
CA GLY A 99 6.94 8.12 -7.80
C GLY A 99 5.89 8.99 -8.50
N CYS A 100 5.60 8.78 -9.79
CA CYS A 100 4.65 9.60 -10.56
C CYS A 100 3.23 9.61 -10.00
N PHE A 101 2.82 8.61 -9.22
CA PHE A 101 1.53 8.56 -8.50
C PHE A 101 1.70 8.54 -6.97
N GLY A 102 2.82 9.08 -6.47
CA GLY A 102 3.15 9.03 -5.04
C GLY A 102 3.36 7.60 -4.54
N GLY A 103 2.82 7.29 -3.35
CA GLY A 103 2.92 5.97 -2.70
C GLY A 103 2.26 4.81 -3.44
N LEU A 104 1.49 5.10 -4.50
CA LEU A 104 0.91 4.08 -5.38
C LEU A 104 1.90 3.52 -6.42
N SER A 105 3.01 4.22 -6.68
CA SER A 105 4.02 3.75 -7.64
C SER A 105 5.35 3.47 -6.97
N THR A 106 5.36 2.36 -6.24
CA THR A 106 6.57 1.80 -5.62
C THR A 106 7.20 0.71 -6.46
N ALA A 107 6.58 0.25 -7.57
CA ALA A 107 7.21 -0.73 -8.43
C ALA A 107 8.42 -0.13 -9.16
N ARG A 108 9.38 -1.00 -9.43
CA ARG A 108 10.65 -0.70 -10.10
C ARG A 108 10.40 0.01 -11.43
N VAL A 109 11.20 1.04 -11.72
CA VAL A 109 11.13 1.75 -13.00
C VAL A 109 11.55 0.80 -14.13
N GLY A 110 10.57 0.33 -14.89
CA GLY A 110 10.78 -0.48 -16.09
C GLY A 110 10.52 0.30 -17.38
N ARG A 111 10.81 -0.33 -18.53
CA ARG A 111 10.52 0.21 -19.88
C ARG A 111 9.06 0.65 -20.05
N ARG A 112 8.11 -0.03 -19.38
CA ARG A 112 6.69 0.34 -19.38
C ARG A 112 6.43 1.69 -18.71
N GLY A 113 7.14 2.00 -17.62
CA GLY A 113 7.04 3.29 -16.94
C GLY A 113 7.55 4.44 -17.81
N LEU A 114 8.64 4.22 -18.56
CA LEU A 114 9.14 5.18 -19.54
C LEU A 114 8.17 5.38 -20.70
N LEU A 115 7.62 4.29 -21.27
CA LEU A 115 6.62 4.38 -22.34
C LEU A 115 5.38 5.15 -21.90
N ARG A 116 4.92 4.94 -20.67
CA ARG A 116 3.79 5.68 -20.08
C ARG A 116 4.08 7.18 -19.99
N ALA A 117 5.24 7.54 -19.44
CA ALA A 117 5.64 8.94 -19.32
C ALA A 117 5.81 9.61 -20.69
N ALA A 118 6.47 8.93 -21.62
CA ALA A 118 6.62 9.39 -23.00
C ALA A 118 5.26 9.56 -23.70
N GLY A 119 4.32 8.63 -23.50
CA GLY A 119 2.96 8.73 -24.01
C GLY A 119 2.23 9.99 -23.51
N CYS A 120 2.31 10.29 -22.21
CA CYS A 120 1.77 11.54 -21.66
C CYS A 120 2.43 12.79 -22.25
N THR A 121 3.74 12.74 -22.53
CA THR A 121 4.45 13.84 -23.21
C THR A 121 3.96 14.04 -24.63
N VAL A 122 3.77 12.96 -25.39
CA VAL A 122 3.21 13.02 -26.76
C VAL A 122 1.78 13.58 -26.74
N ALA A 123 0.95 13.12 -25.82
CA ALA A 123 -0.39 13.64 -25.58
C ALA A 123 -0.36 15.16 -25.28
N ALA A 124 0.55 15.59 -24.41
CA ALA A 124 0.72 17.01 -24.08
C ALA A 124 1.12 17.86 -25.27
N ILE A 125 2.03 17.38 -26.12
CA ILE A 125 2.42 18.07 -27.36
C ILE A 125 1.24 18.14 -28.34
N ALA A 126 0.48 17.05 -28.50
CA ALA A 126 -0.69 17.01 -29.35
C ALA A 126 -1.82 17.95 -28.87
N SER A 127 -1.91 18.22 -27.56
CA SER A 127 -2.88 19.16 -26.98
C SER A 127 -2.61 20.63 -27.31
N LEU A 128 -1.39 20.99 -27.74
CA LEU A 128 -1.00 22.39 -28.00
C LEU A 128 -1.93 23.08 -29.01
N HIS A 129 -2.47 22.31 -29.97
CA HIS A 129 -3.30 22.81 -31.06
C HIS A 129 -4.82 22.75 -30.80
N ALA A 130 -5.26 22.40 -29.59
CA ALA A 130 -6.70 22.32 -29.30
C ALA A 130 -7.37 23.70 -29.27
N SER A 131 -8.61 23.80 -29.72
CA SER A 131 -9.38 25.05 -29.68
C SER A 131 -10.35 24.97 -28.50
N GLY A 132 -10.02 25.60 -27.37
CA GLY A 132 -10.90 25.64 -26.18
C GLY A 132 -10.28 25.13 -24.88
N ASP A 133 -10.99 25.39 -23.77
CA ASP A 133 -10.70 24.85 -22.45
C ASP A 133 -11.35 23.48 -22.24
N GLY A 134 -10.93 22.74 -21.21
CA GLY A 134 -11.42 21.39 -20.95
C GLY A 134 -12.93 21.32 -20.69
N LEU A 135 -13.52 22.33 -20.04
CA LEU A 135 -14.98 22.34 -19.76
C LEU A 135 -15.79 22.51 -21.04
N ALA A 136 -15.42 23.45 -21.91
CA ALA A 136 -16.06 23.67 -23.19
C ALA A 136 -15.93 22.44 -24.09
N ILE A 137 -14.74 21.83 -24.12
CA ILE A 137 -14.50 20.60 -24.88
C ILE A 137 -15.36 19.45 -24.33
N ALA A 138 -15.45 19.27 -23.01
CA ALA A 138 -16.26 18.22 -22.40
C ALA A 138 -17.76 18.40 -22.66
N ALA A 139 -18.26 19.64 -22.56
CA ALA A 139 -19.69 19.94 -22.76
C ALA A 139 -20.15 19.74 -24.21
N GLY A 140 -19.27 20.00 -25.18
CA GLY A 140 -19.55 19.87 -26.61
C GLY A 140 -18.98 18.60 -27.27
N ALA A 141 -18.40 17.68 -26.50
CA ALA A 141 -17.64 16.56 -27.04
C ALA A 141 -18.54 15.57 -27.81
N PRO A 142 -18.19 15.20 -29.06
CA PRO A 142 -18.81 14.07 -29.72
C PRO A 142 -18.46 12.76 -28.99
N ALA A 143 -19.32 11.74 -29.10
CA ALA A 143 -19.12 10.44 -28.45
C ALA A 143 -17.75 9.80 -28.77
N MET A 144 -17.22 10.07 -29.97
CA MET A 144 -15.89 9.61 -30.39
C MET A 144 -14.76 10.20 -29.53
N THR A 145 -14.86 11.45 -29.07
CA THR A 145 -13.89 12.06 -28.15
C THR A 145 -13.88 11.32 -26.82
N GLY A 146 -15.06 11.01 -26.28
CA GLY A 146 -15.20 10.23 -25.04
C GLY A 146 -14.61 8.82 -25.18
N LEU A 147 -14.86 8.15 -26.30
CA LEU A 147 -14.29 6.84 -26.59
C LEU A 147 -12.75 6.88 -26.68
N LEU A 148 -12.19 7.90 -27.33
CA LEU A 148 -10.75 8.09 -27.45
C LEU A 148 -10.09 8.29 -26.08
N VAL A 149 -10.65 9.19 -25.26
CA VAL A 149 -10.20 9.42 -23.88
C VAL A 149 -10.27 8.12 -23.05
N ALA A 150 -11.40 7.40 -23.13
CA ALA A 150 -11.55 6.12 -22.42
C ALA A 150 -10.51 5.08 -22.88
N THR A 151 -10.22 5.03 -24.17
CA THR A 151 -9.21 4.12 -24.74
C THR A 151 -7.80 4.49 -24.26
N GLU A 152 -7.45 5.77 -24.25
CA GLU A 152 -6.15 6.25 -23.77
C GLU A 152 -5.96 6.01 -22.27
N LEU A 153 -7.01 6.24 -21.47
CA LEU A 153 -7.01 5.89 -20.05
C LEU A 153 -6.86 4.38 -19.84
N ALA A 154 -7.56 3.55 -20.64
CA ALA A 154 -7.41 2.10 -20.57
C ALA A 154 -5.99 1.65 -20.94
N LEU A 155 -5.38 2.23 -21.98
CA LEU A 155 -3.99 1.99 -22.35
C LEU A 155 -3.03 2.41 -21.23
N LEU A 156 -3.26 3.57 -20.61
CA LEU A 156 -2.47 4.06 -19.47
C LEU A 156 -2.55 3.10 -18.28
N VAL A 157 -3.75 2.59 -17.99
CA VAL A 157 -4.02 1.58 -16.95
C VAL A 157 -3.33 0.26 -17.27
N MET A 158 -3.43 -0.24 -18.50
CA MET A 158 -2.76 -1.48 -18.92
C MET A 158 -1.23 -1.36 -18.89
N LEU A 159 -0.68 -0.18 -19.21
CA LEU A 159 0.75 0.09 -19.08
C LEU A 159 1.21 0.30 -17.64
N SER A 160 0.29 0.45 -16.68
CA SER A 160 0.57 0.63 -15.26
C SER A 160 0.52 -0.73 -14.54
N PRO A 161 1.66 -1.41 -14.33
CA PRO A 161 1.70 -2.66 -13.55
C PRO A 161 1.28 -2.48 -12.08
N GLU A 162 1.15 -1.23 -11.64
CA GLU A 162 0.86 -0.83 -10.27
C GLU A 162 -0.61 -1.10 -9.87
N LEU A 163 -1.55 -1.15 -10.82
CA LEU A 163 -2.97 -1.42 -10.49
C LEU A 163 -3.21 -2.87 -10.05
N GLY A 164 -2.46 -3.84 -10.59
CA GLY A 164 -2.51 -5.23 -10.14
C GLY A 164 -2.02 -5.36 -8.70
N ALA A 165 -0.86 -4.75 -8.40
CA ALA A 165 -0.30 -4.73 -7.05
C ALA A 165 -1.16 -3.95 -6.04
N LEU A 166 -1.88 -2.91 -6.48
CA LEU A 166 -2.86 -2.19 -5.66
C LEU A 166 -4.11 -2.99 -5.37
N LEU A 167 -4.66 -3.67 -6.39
CA LEU A 167 -5.77 -4.61 -6.19
C LEU A 167 -5.36 -5.75 -5.28
N ASP A 168 -4.15 -6.27 -5.42
CA ASP A 168 -3.60 -7.30 -4.55
C ASP A 168 -3.31 -6.77 -3.15
N ARG A 169 -2.84 -5.54 -2.99
CA ARG A 169 -2.64 -4.90 -1.66
C ARG A 169 -3.97 -4.53 -0.99
N TYR A 170 -4.99 -4.15 -1.75
CA TYR A 170 -6.34 -3.90 -1.25
C TYR A 170 -7.07 -5.21 -0.92
N ARG A 171 -6.74 -6.30 -1.63
CA ARG A 171 -7.21 -7.66 -1.35
C ARG A 171 -6.32 -8.42 -0.37
N ALA A 172 -5.13 -7.92 -0.06
CA ALA A 172 -4.20 -8.54 0.87
C ALA A 172 -4.77 -8.37 2.27
N ILE A 173 -5.48 -9.41 2.70
CA ILE A 173 -5.66 -9.73 4.12
C ILE A 173 -4.25 -9.74 4.70
N VAL A 174 -3.90 -8.72 5.50
CA VAL A 174 -2.63 -8.70 6.24
C VAL A 174 -2.56 -10.04 7.00
N PRO A 175 -1.55 -10.90 6.74
CA PRO A 175 -1.42 -12.17 7.42
C PRO A 175 -1.45 -11.92 8.93
N CYS A 176 -2.16 -12.76 9.68
CA CYS A 176 -2.33 -12.56 11.12
C CYS A 176 -0.98 -12.49 11.85
N GLU A 177 0.08 -13.12 11.32
CA GLU A 177 1.48 -13.03 11.75
C GLU A 177 2.05 -11.61 11.77
N ALA A 178 1.76 -10.81 10.74
CA ALA A 178 2.32 -9.46 10.59
C ALA A 178 1.45 -8.38 11.27
N ARG A 179 0.26 -8.75 11.76
CA ARG A 179 -0.66 -7.81 12.40
C ARG A 179 -0.14 -7.40 13.78
N PRO A 180 -0.17 -6.10 14.13
CA PRO A 180 0.04 -5.66 15.51
C PRO A 180 -1.14 -6.14 16.37
N SER A 181 -0.84 -6.95 17.40
CA SER A 181 -1.81 -7.46 18.36
C SER A 181 -1.35 -7.06 19.76
N PRO A 182 -1.96 -6.03 20.37
CA PRO A 182 -1.60 -5.58 21.71
C PRO A 182 -1.75 -6.69 22.74
N LEU A 183 -0.78 -6.82 23.64
CA LEU A 183 -0.74 -7.89 24.63
C LEU A 183 -1.94 -7.83 25.61
N ALA A 184 -2.44 -6.62 25.89
CA ALA A 184 -3.65 -6.41 26.68
C ALA A 184 -4.91 -7.06 26.08
N GLU A 185 -5.05 -7.05 24.75
CA GLU A 185 -6.19 -7.66 24.06
C GLU A 185 -6.15 -9.19 24.15
N THR A 186 -4.94 -9.76 24.11
CA THR A 186 -4.72 -11.19 24.34
C THR A 186 -5.17 -11.59 25.74
N TYR A 187 -4.74 -10.86 26.78
CA TYR A 187 -5.16 -11.14 28.16
C TYR A 187 -6.67 -11.03 28.35
N GLN A 188 -7.30 -10.00 27.79
CA GLN A 188 -8.76 -9.85 27.86
C GLN A 188 -9.48 -11.04 27.20
N THR A 189 -9.01 -11.47 26.04
CA THR A 189 -9.59 -12.62 25.32
C THR A 189 -9.40 -13.92 26.11
N LEU A 190 -8.21 -14.13 26.67
CA LEU A 190 -7.90 -15.27 27.53
C LEU A 190 -8.80 -15.29 28.77
N HIS A 191 -8.82 -14.21 29.56
CA HIS A 191 -9.55 -14.19 30.81
C HIS A 191 -11.08 -14.28 30.64
N ALA A 192 -11.59 -13.91 29.46
CA ALA A 192 -12.99 -14.08 29.11
C ALA A 192 -13.35 -15.51 28.66
N SER A 193 -12.37 -16.36 28.34
CA SER A 193 -12.63 -17.70 27.78
C SER A 193 -13.14 -18.69 28.83
N SER A 194 -13.84 -19.74 28.36
CA SER A 194 -14.18 -20.90 29.20
C SER A 194 -12.94 -21.62 29.69
N ASP A 195 -11.94 -21.77 28.81
CA ASP A 195 -10.70 -22.49 29.10
C ASP A 195 -9.95 -21.88 30.29
N TRP A 196 -9.91 -20.54 30.36
CA TRP A 196 -9.34 -19.84 31.51
C TRP A 196 -10.12 -20.12 32.79
N ARG A 197 -11.46 -20.06 32.74
CA ARG A 197 -12.30 -20.29 33.92
C ARG A 197 -12.18 -21.71 34.46
N GLU A 198 -11.96 -22.68 33.58
CA GLU A 198 -11.76 -24.08 33.92
C GLU A 198 -10.40 -24.34 34.58
N HIS A 199 -9.33 -23.75 34.06
CA HIS A 199 -7.97 -24.09 34.49
C HIS A 199 -7.38 -23.13 35.54
N ARG A 200 -7.93 -21.92 35.72
CA ARG A 200 -7.38 -20.89 36.62
C ARG A 200 -7.16 -21.35 38.07
N SER A 201 -7.91 -22.33 38.57
CA SER A 201 -7.77 -22.83 39.95
C SER A 201 -6.54 -23.73 40.14
N ALA A 202 -6.01 -24.29 39.05
CA ALA A 202 -4.79 -25.10 39.06
C ALA A 202 -3.52 -24.25 38.94
N LEU A 203 -3.64 -22.96 38.58
CA LEU A 203 -2.50 -22.07 38.39
C LEU A 203 -1.88 -21.66 39.73
N ARG A 204 -0.55 -21.66 39.76
CA ARG A 204 0.24 -21.18 40.91
C ARG A 204 0.50 -19.67 40.87
N SER A 205 0.42 -19.08 39.68
CA SER A 205 0.64 -17.66 39.44
C SER A 205 -0.45 -17.11 38.53
N THR A 206 -0.80 -15.83 38.73
CA THR A 206 -1.68 -15.07 37.83
C THR A 206 -0.92 -14.42 36.68
N GLU A 207 0.41 -14.49 36.69
CA GLU A 207 1.28 -13.99 35.62
C GLU A 207 1.95 -15.18 34.91
N PRO A 208 2.05 -15.14 33.57
CA PRO A 208 2.71 -16.19 32.81
C PRO A 208 4.23 -16.16 33.03
N VAL A 209 4.86 -17.33 33.02
CA VAL A 209 6.32 -17.48 33.05
C VAL A 209 6.95 -17.12 31.71
N ASP A 210 6.25 -17.38 30.61
CA ASP A 210 6.68 -17.00 29.27
C ASP A 210 5.50 -16.63 28.36
N VAL A 211 5.77 -15.71 27.42
CA VAL A 211 4.82 -15.22 26.42
C VAL A 211 5.53 -15.07 25.09
N TRP A 212 5.15 -15.90 24.13
CA TRP A 212 5.70 -15.85 22.77
C TRP A 212 4.60 -15.90 21.71
N ARG A 213 5.01 -15.74 20.45
CA ARG A 213 4.11 -15.72 19.30
C ARG A 213 4.61 -16.70 18.25
N GLU A 214 3.73 -17.61 17.85
CA GLU A 214 4.00 -18.58 16.80
C GLU A 214 2.89 -18.49 15.76
N GLY A 215 3.25 -18.06 14.55
CA GLY A 215 2.28 -17.81 13.50
C GLY A 215 1.19 -16.81 13.92
N CYS A 216 -0.05 -17.28 13.89
CA CYS A 216 -1.24 -16.53 14.27
C CYS A 216 -1.71 -16.75 15.71
N TRP A 217 -0.87 -17.36 16.56
CA TRP A 217 -1.19 -17.64 17.95
C TRP A 217 -0.26 -16.88 18.90
N ARG A 218 -0.84 -16.37 19.98
CA ARG A 218 -0.06 -15.96 21.16
C ARG A 218 -0.12 -17.08 22.17
N LEU A 219 1.03 -17.54 22.63
CA LEU A 219 1.13 -18.59 23.63
C LEU A 219 1.52 -17.94 24.96
N LEU A 220 0.87 -18.37 26.04
CA LEU A 220 1.12 -17.92 27.40
C LEU A 220 1.26 -19.16 28.29
N ALA A 221 2.45 -19.39 28.81
CA ALA A 221 2.73 -20.49 29.72
C ALA A 221 2.53 -20.03 31.17
N TYR A 222 1.72 -20.76 31.94
CA TYR A 222 1.51 -20.49 33.36
C TYR A 222 1.96 -21.70 34.19
N PRO A 223 2.65 -21.46 35.32
CA PRO A 223 2.99 -22.53 36.25
C PRO A 223 1.72 -23.02 36.93
N ALA A 224 1.55 -24.33 36.99
CA ALA A 224 0.37 -24.99 37.54
C ALA A 224 0.76 -26.19 38.41
N ARG A 225 -0.20 -26.65 39.21
CA ARG A 225 -0.09 -27.90 39.95
C ARG A 225 -1.40 -28.65 39.90
N ILE A 226 -1.35 -29.89 39.40
CA ILE A 226 -2.51 -30.78 39.32
C ILE A 226 -2.18 -32.02 40.14
N GLY A 227 -2.87 -32.19 41.26
CA GLY A 227 -2.49 -33.21 42.24
C GLY A 227 -1.12 -32.88 42.85
N ASP A 228 -0.16 -33.78 42.65
CA ASP A 228 1.21 -33.66 43.16
C ASP A 228 2.25 -33.35 42.05
N GLU A 229 1.81 -33.23 40.79
CA GLU A 229 2.69 -32.95 39.65
C GLU A 229 2.79 -31.45 39.39
N GLU A 230 4.03 -30.97 39.23
CA GLU A 230 4.31 -29.62 38.72
C GLU A 230 4.26 -29.65 37.18
N LEU A 231 3.42 -28.78 36.62
CA LEU A 231 3.13 -28.74 35.19
C LEU A 231 3.05 -27.27 34.75
N GLU A 232 3.14 -27.05 33.44
CA GLU A 232 2.81 -25.79 32.80
C GLU A 232 1.50 -25.91 32.02
N ILE A 233 0.61 -24.94 32.21
CA ILE A 233 -0.58 -24.79 31.38
C ILE A 233 -0.28 -23.72 30.33
N VAL A 234 -0.22 -24.14 29.07
CA VAL A 234 0.01 -23.24 27.94
C VAL A 234 -1.32 -22.91 27.28
N PHE A 235 -1.70 -21.63 27.33
CA PHE A 235 -2.86 -21.11 26.61
C PHE A 235 -2.42 -20.54 25.26
N ALA A 236 -2.96 -21.07 24.17
CA ALA A 236 -2.81 -20.53 22.83
C ALA A 236 -4.04 -19.68 22.46
N VAL A 237 -3.85 -18.37 22.36
CA VAL A 237 -4.89 -17.39 22.02
C VAL A 237 -4.74 -16.99 20.55
N SER A 238 -5.78 -17.21 19.76
CA SER A 238 -5.79 -16.81 18.35
C SER A 238 -5.73 -15.29 18.22
N THR A 239 -4.85 -14.81 17.34
CA THR A 239 -4.75 -13.39 16.94
C THR A 239 -5.63 -13.07 15.73
N GLU A 240 -6.40 -14.05 15.23
CA GLU A 240 -7.35 -13.84 14.14
C GLU A 240 -8.59 -13.08 14.59
N GLN A 241 -9.06 -12.13 13.77
CA GLN A 241 -10.24 -11.32 14.08
C GLN A 241 -11.56 -12.11 14.09
N ARG A 242 -11.67 -13.17 13.27
CA ARG A 242 -12.93 -13.90 13.06
C ARG A 242 -13.07 -15.15 13.94
N HIS A 243 -11.96 -15.68 14.45
CA HIS A 243 -11.93 -16.90 15.25
C HIS A 243 -11.03 -16.70 16.47
N ARG A 244 -11.53 -15.95 17.47
CA ARG A 244 -10.88 -15.81 18.77
C ARG A 244 -11.10 -17.09 19.58
N ALA A 245 -10.41 -18.14 19.19
CA ALA A 245 -10.33 -19.37 19.94
C ALA A 245 -9.20 -19.28 20.96
N VAL A 246 -9.43 -19.87 22.13
CA VAL A 246 -8.38 -20.21 23.09
C VAL A 246 -8.25 -21.72 23.05
N ARG A 247 -7.01 -22.22 23.06
CA ARG A 247 -6.70 -23.64 23.20
C ARG A 247 -5.76 -23.82 24.38
N VAL A 248 -5.80 -24.99 25.00
CA VAL A 248 -5.00 -25.31 26.18
C VAL A 248 -4.20 -26.57 25.91
N ALA A 249 -2.96 -26.56 26.36
CA ALA A 249 -2.14 -27.74 26.48
C ALA A 249 -1.53 -27.80 27.89
N LEU A 250 -1.44 -29.01 28.43
CA LEU A 250 -0.68 -29.32 29.64
C LEU A 250 0.69 -29.82 29.19
N VAL A 251 1.75 -29.22 29.71
CA VAL A 251 3.13 -29.56 29.41
C VAL A 251 3.83 -29.87 30.72
N GLU A 252 4.64 -30.92 30.77
CA GLU A 252 5.49 -31.18 31.93
C GLU A 252 6.45 -30.01 32.11
N SER A 253 6.56 -29.47 33.33
CA SER A 253 7.51 -28.41 33.59
C SER A 253 8.92 -28.97 33.37
N GLU A 254 9.68 -28.39 32.45
CA GLU A 254 11.11 -28.71 32.32
C GLU A 254 11.81 -28.25 33.61
N THR A 255 11.89 -29.14 34.60
CA THR A 255 12.96 -29.05 35.60
C THR A 255 14.27 -29.07 34.84
N GLU A 256 15.11 -28.07 35.08
CA GLU A 256 16.38 -27.69 34.42
C GLU A 256 17.49 -28.79 34.41
N ASP A 257 17.13 -30.08 34.34
CA ASP A 257 18.05 -31.21 34.39
C ASP A 257 17.58 -32.38 33.49
N SER A 258 17.45 -32.16 32.18
CA SER A 258 17.75 -33.18 31.15
C SER A 258 17.65 -32.59 29.73
N GLY A 259 18.59 -32.98 28.86
CA GLY A 259 18.73 -32.47 27.50
C GLY A 259 17.54 -32.73 26.55
N PRO A 260 17.66 -32.28 25.27
CA PRO A 260 16.52 -32.12 24.38
C PRO A 260 15.85 -33.46 24.05
N THR A 261 14.62 -33.65 24.54
CA THR A 261 13.78 -34.79 24.18
C THR A 261 12.73 -34.34 23.17
N PRO A 262 12.55 -35.04 22.03
CA PRO A 262 11.64 -34.60 20.98
C PRO A 262 10.17 -34.68 21.42
N PHE A 263 9.46 -33.57 21.18
CA PHE A 263 8.04 -33.35 21.43
C PHE A 263 7.16 -34.47 20.80
N ARG A 264 6.32 -35.11 21.62
CA ARG A 264 5.27 -36.04 21.17
C ARG A 264 3.90 -35.51 21.59
N PRO A 265 3.04 -35.09 20.66
CA PRO A 265 1.66 -34.74 21.00
C PRO A 265 0.86 -36.02 21.30
N VAL A 266 0.28 -36.10 22.51
CA VAL A 266 -0.76 -37.08 22.83
C VAL A 266 -2.11 -36.45 22.44
N LEU A 267 -2.75 -37.03 21.42
CA LEU A 267 -4.13 -36.73 21.04
C LEU A 267 -5.07 -37.55 21.93
N ALA A 268 -6.02 -36.87 22.57
CA ALA A 268 -7.29 -37.44 23.03
C ALA A 268 -8.43 -36.60 22.45
#